data_AF-A0A662GL37-F1
#
_entry.id   AF-A0A662GL37-F1
#
_cell.length_a   1.000
_cell.length_b   1.000
_cell.length_c   1.000
_cell.angle_alpha   90.00
_cell.angle_beta   90.00
_cell.angle_gamma   90.00
#
_symmetry.space_group_name_H-M   'P 1'
#
loop_
_entity.id
_entity.type
_entity.pdbx_description
1 polymer ?
#
loop_
_entity_poly.entity_id
_entity_poly.type
_entity_poly.pdbx_seq_one_letter_code
_entity_poly.pdbx_strand_id
1 'polypeptide(L)'
;MGRGHSRALFIGRFQPFHLGHLAALKWILGREDAVVIGIGSAQYSHDPRNPFTAGERVEMIWRVLRAEGLLDRCVIVTIPDTDGRHALWV
;
A
#
# COMPACT_ATOMS: atom_id res chain seq x y z
N MET A 1 -28.92 7.72 -9.59
CA MET A 1 -28.27 6.62 -8.87
C MET A 1 -26.93 7.11 -8.37
N GLY A 2 -26.76 7.31 -7.06
CA GLY A 2 -25.45 7.64 -6.50
C GLY A 2 -24.49 6.48 -6.77
N ARG A 3 -23.29 6.75 -7.26
CA ARG A 3 -22.25 5.72 -7.35
C ARG A 3 -22.03 5.19 -5.93
N GLY A 4 -22.16 3.87 -5.74
CA GLY A 4 -21.76 3.26 -4.47
C GLY A 4 -20.29 3.56 -4.20
N HIS A 5 -19.92 3.74 -2.93
CA HIS A 5 -18.55 4.06 -2.53
C HIS A 5 -17.57 3.03 -3.11
N SER A 6 -16.71 3.46 -4.02
CA SER A 6 -15.79 2.55 -4.73
C SER A 6 -14.41 2.56 -4.06
N ARG A 7 -13.79 1.37 -3.96
CA ARG A 7 -12.50 1.21 -3.28
C ARG A 7 -11.60 0.28 -4.07
N ALA A 8 -10.38 0.73 -4.33
CA ALA A 8 -9.34 -0.10 -4.94
C ALA A 8 -8.38 -0.68 -3.90
N LEU A 9 -7.71 -1.75 -4.29
CA LEU A 9 -6.58 -2.35 -3.59
C LEU A 9 -5.29 -2.07 -4.37
N PHE A 10 -4.31 -1.46 -3.74
CA PHE A 10 -2.98 -1.21 -4.31
C PHE A 10 -1.93 -1.93 -3.47
N ILE A 11 -1.47 -3.09 -3.97
CA ILE A 11 -0.50 -3.93 -3.26
C ILE A 11 0.90 -3.71 -3.83
N GLY A 12 1.88 -3.62 -2.93
CA GLY A 12 3.30 -3.59 -3.27
C GLY A 12 4.18 -3.87 -2.05
N ARG A 13 5.45 -4.19 -2.28
CA ARG A 13 6.44 -4.33 -1.19
C ARG A 13 6.82 -2.96 -0.63
N PHE A 14 6.85 -1.92 -1.47
CA PHE A 14 7.22 -0.55 -1.12
C PHE A 14 8.57 -0.46 -0.39
N GLN A 15 9.63 -1.01 -1.03
CA GLN A 15 11.00 -1.09 -0.50
C GLN A 15 11.97 -0.17 -1.27
N PRO A 16 11.97 1.17 -1.06
CA PRO A 16 11.04 1.99 -0.27
C PRO A 16 9.79 2.43 -1.07
N PHE A 17 8.91 3.20 -0.45
CA PHE A 17 7.90 3.97 -1.18
C PHE A 17 8.58 5.13 -1.95
N HIS A 18 8.22 5.33 -3.22
CA HIS A 18 8.92 6.26 -4.12
C HIS A 18 7.93 6.96 -5.05
N LEU A 19 8.40 7.92 -5.86
CA LEU A 19 7.54 8.78 -6.69
C LEU A 19 6.67 8.00 -7.70
N GLY A 20 7.18 6.91 -8.27
CA GLY A 20 6.37 6.01 -9.11
C GLY A 20 5.15 5.42 -8.38
N HIS A 21 5.30 5.01 -7.11
CA HIS A 21 4.19 4.51 -6.30
C HIS A 21 3.18 5.62 -6.00
N LEU A 22 3.65 6.84 -5.71
CA LEU A 22 2.78 8.00 -5.51
C LEU A 22 1.98 8.35 -6.77
N ALA A 23 2.63 8.34 -7.94
CA ALA A 23 1.97 8.59 -9.21
C ALA A 23 0.88 7.56 -9.50
N ALA A 24 1.16 6.28 -9.27
CA ALA A 24 0.17 5.19 -9.39
C ALA A 24 -0.99 5.37 -8.41
N LEU A 25 -0.71 5.68 -7.13
CA LEU A 25 -1.73 5.93 -6.11
C LEU A 25 -2.67 7.08 -6.53
N LYS A 26 -2.11 8.22 -6.97
CA LYS A 26 -2.89 9.37 -7.45
C LYS A 26 -3.73 9.01 -8.69
N TRP A 27 -3.20 8.19 -9.59
CA TRP A 27 -3.94 7.71 -10.76
C TRP A 27 -5.14 6.84 -10.39
N ILE A 28 -5.00 5.98 -9.37
CA ILE A 28 -6.09 5.15 -8.82
C ILE A 28 -7.14 6.04 -8.14
N LEU A 29 -6.72 6.98 -7.29
CA LEU A 29 -7.60 7.93 -6.61
C LEU A 29 -8.32 8.91 -7.56
N GLY A 30 -7.88 9.01 -8.82
CA GLY A 30 -8.63 9.71 -9.86
C GLY A 30 -9.83 8.92 -10.40
N ARG A 31 -9.95 7.63 -10.07
CA ARG A 31 -10.99 6.71 -10.54
C ARG A 31 -11.84 6.14 -9.41
N GLU A 32 -11.27 6.05 -8.21
CA GLU A 32 -11.86 5.41 -7.03
C GLU A 32 -11.98 6.38 -5.86
N ASP A 33 -13.02 6.21 -5.03
CA ASP A 33 -13.24 7.10 -3.88
C ASP A 33 -12.15 6.91 -2.81
N ALA A 34 -11.72 5.67 -2.57
CA ALA A 34 -10.70 5.31 -1.59
C ALA A 34 -9.75 4.19 -2.06
N VAL A 35 -8.59 4.08 -1.42
CA VAL A 35 -7.59 3.03 -1.70
C VAL A 35 -7.15 2.32 -0.42
N VAL A 36 -7.14 0.98 -0.45
CA VAL A 36 -6.40 0.17 0.52
C VAL A 36 -4.99 -0.06 -0.01
N ILE A 37 -3.99 0.42 0.70
CA ILE A 37 -2.57 0.23 0.37
C ILE A 37 -2.09 -1.00 1.13
N GLY A 38 -1.88 -2.10 0.42
CA GLY A 38 -1.42 -3.36 0.99
C GLY A 38 0.09 -3.49 0.92
N ILE A 39 0.77 -3.39 2.07
CA ILE A 39 2.21 -3.62 2.20
C ILE A 39 2.45 -5.14 2.24
N GLY A 40 2.83 -5.70 1.09
CA GLY A 40 3.19 -7.12 0.95
C GLY A 40 4.59 -7.45 1.48
N SER A 41 4.90 -8.74 1.61
CA SER A 41 6.15 -9.21 2.20
C SER A 41 6.41 -8.53 3.57
N ALA A 42 5.36 -8.38 4.37
CA ALA A 42 5.40 -7.58 5.60
C ALA A 42 6.32 -8.19 6.67
N GLN A 43 6.50 -9.51 6.66
CA GLN A 43 7.34 -10.22 7.62
C GLN A 43 8.84 -10.11 7.36
N TYR A 44 9.25 -9.69 6.15
CA TYR A 44 10.66 -9.63 5.76
C TYR A 44 11.23 -8.21 5.92
N SER A 45 12.46 -8.13 6.39
CA SER A 45 13.23 -6.90 6.62
C SER A 45 14.72 -7.22 6.75
N HIS A 46 15.59 -6.20 6.79
CA HIS A 46 17.04 -6.35 7.03
C HIS A 46 17.78 -7.22 6.00
N ASP A 47 17.28 -7.27 4.76
CA ASP A 47 17.94 -7.94 3.65
C ASP A 47 17.97 -7.04 2.40
N PRO A 48 18.89 -7.24 1.42
CA PRO A 48 19.00 -6.36 0.25
C PRO A 48 17.72 -6.23 -0.59
N ARG A 49 16.86 -7.25 -0.59
CA ARG A 49 15.59 -7.28 -1.30
C ARG A 49 14.45 -6.67 -0.47
N ASN A 50 14.50 -6.77 0.86
CA ASN A 50 13.56 -6.15 1.80
C ASN A 50 14.33 -5.39 2.89
N PRO A 51 14.88 -4.21 2.58
CA PRO A 51 15.70 -3.47 3.55
C PRO A 51 14.89 -2.94 4.73
N PHE A 52 13.64 -2.52 4.52
CA PHE A 52 12.80 -1.87 5.53
C PHE A 52 11.78 -2.82 6.16
N THR A 53 11.57 -2.67 7.45
CA THR A 53 10.48 -3.28 8.22
C THR A 53 9.11 -2.84 7.70
N ALA A 54 8.05 -3.57 8.05
CA ALA A 54 6.69 -3.14 7.75
C ALA A 54 6.38 -1.77 8.41
N GLY A 55 6.83 -1.55 9.65
CA GLY A 55 6.62 -0.29 10.37
C GLY A 55 7.26 0.92 9.69
N GLU A 56 8.51 0.79 9.25
CA GLU A 56 9.19 1.85 8.49
C GLU A 56 8.48 2.16 7.18
N ARG A 57 7.98 1.13 6.48
CA ARG A 57 7.21 1.32 5.25
C ARG A 57 5.85 1.99 5.51
N VAL A 58 5.16 1.62 6.59
CA VAL A 58 3.94 2.31 7.03
C VAL A 58 4.24 3.78 7.29
N GLU A 59 5.30 4.09 8.02
CA GLU A 59 5.69 5.47 8.34
C GLU A 59 6.02 6.28 7.08
N MET A 60 6.79 5.70 6.15
CA MET A 60 7.11 6.34 4.86
C MET A 60 5.83 6.68 4.08
N ILE A 61 4.91 5.73 3.95
CA ILE A 61 3.65 5.93 3.22
C ILE A 61 2.77 6.94 3.95
N TRP A 62 2.61 6.81 5.26
CA TRP A 62 1.79 7.70 6.08
C TRP A 62 2.25 9.16 5.97
N ARG A 63 3.56 9.42 6.02
CA ARG A 63 4.10 10.78 5.84
C ARG A 63 3.76 11.36 4.48
N VAL A 64 3.85 10.55 3.41
CA VAL A 64 3.48 10.98 2.06
C VAL A 64 1.97 11.25 1.98
N LEU A 65 1.13 10.36 2.49
CA LEU A 65 -0.33 10.57 2.50
C LEU A 65 -0.71 11.84 3.26
N ARG A 66 -0.08 12.09 4.41
CA ARG A 66 -0.28 13.31 5.19
C ARG A 66 0.13 14.56 4.41
N ALA A 67 1.30 14.55 3.78
CA ALA A 67 1.80 15.67 2.98
C ALA A 67 0.92 15.95 1.74
N GLU A 68 0.28 14.92 1.19
CA GLU A 68 -0.58 14.99 0.00
C GLU A 68 -2.06 15.22 0.34
N GLY A 69 -2.44 15.29 1.62
CA GLY A 69 -3.84 15.44 2.03
C GLY A 69 -4.72 14.23 1.70
N LEU A 70 -4.15 13.02 1.69
CA LEU A 70 -4.81 11.79 1.24
C LEU A 70 -5.22 10.84 2.38
N LEU A 71 -5.00 11.23 3.65
CA LEU A 71 -5.26 10.37 4.81
C LEU A 71 -6.71 9.88 4.89
N ASP A 72 -7.69 10.72 4.56
CA ASP A 72 -9.11 10.36 4.63
C ASP A 72 -9.56 9.41 3.50
N ARG A 73 -8.71 9.22 2.49
CA ARG A 73 -8.99 8.42 1.30
C ARG A 73 -8.16 7.15 1.22
N CYS A 74 -7.24 6.93 2.15
CA CYS A 74 -6.30 5.82 2.11
C CYS A 74 -6.25 5.07 3.43
N VAL A 75 -6.25 3.74 3.37
CA VAL A 75 -6.02 2.86 4.53
C VAL A 75 -4.78 2.02 4.25
N ILE A 76 -3.84 1.97 5.19
CA ILE A 76 -2.62 1.15 5.08
C ILE A 76 -2.84 -0.16 5.83
N VAL A 77 -2.59 -1.29 5.17
CA VAL A 77 -2.62 -2.63 5.80
C VAL A 77 -1.32 -3.37 5.50
N THR A 78 -0.96 -4.32 6.37
CA THR A 78 0.20 -5.20 6.16
C THR A 78 -0.27 -6.60 5.82
N ILE A 79 0.41 -7.24 4.88
CA ILE A 79 0.04 -8.56 4.36
C ILE A 79 1.31 -9.43 4.35
N PRO A 80 1.38 -10.49 5.17
CA PRO A 80 2.50 -11.41 5.11
C PRO A 80 2.41 -12.31 3.86
N ASP A 81 3.55 -12.73 3.32
CA ASP A 81 3.58 -13.79 2.31
C ASP A 81 3.18 -15.14 2.93
N THR A 82 2.64 -16.05 2.13
CA THR A 82 2.05 -17.33 2.60
C THR A 82 2.99 -18.53 2.47
N ASP A 83 4.30 -18.28 2.33
CA ASP A 83 5.36 -19.28 2.14
C ASP A 83 5.08 -20.25 0.97
N GLY A 84 4.67 -19.70 -0.19
CA GLY A 84 4.38 -20.47 -1.40
C GLY A 84 3.00 -21.14 -1.44
N ARG A 85 2.20 -21.03 -0.38
CA ARG A 85 0.81 -21.53 -0.36
C ARG A 85 -0.12 -20.50 -1.00
N HIS A 86 -0.23 -20.58 -2.33
CA HIS A 86 -1.04 -19.64 -3.11
C HIS A 86 -2.51 -19.58 -2.66
N ALA A 87 -3.11 -20.71 -2.25
CA ALA A 87 -4.50 -20.77 -1.80
C ALA A 87 -4.80 -19.95 -0.53
N LEU A 88 -3.78 -19.51 0.22
CA LEU A 88 -3.97 -18.59 1.35
C LEU A 88 -3.90 -17.12 0.93
N TRP A 89 -3.47 -16.84 -0.31
CA TRP A 89 -3.29 -15.50 -0.86
C TRP A 89 -4.39 -15.11 -1.85
N VAL A 90 -5.02 -16.09 -2.52
CA VAL A 90 -6.12 -15.91 -3.49
C VAL A 90 -7.48 -16.25 -2.91
#